data_AF-A0A6A3X5V6-F1
#
_entry.id   AF-A0A6A3X5V6-F1
#
_cell.length_a   1.000
_cell.length_b   1.000
_cell.length_c   1.000
_cell.angle_alpha   90.00
_cell.angle_beta   90.00
_cell.angle_gamma   90.00
#
_symmetry.space_group_name_H-M   'P 1'
#
loop_
_entity.id
_entity.type
_entity.pdbx_description
1 polymer ?
#
loop_
_entity_poly.entity_id
_entity_poly.type
_entity_poly.pdbx_seq_one_letter_code
_entity_poly.pdbx_strand_id
1 'polypeptide(L)'
;MLDQVAESLVDFHADARRGPKIDHFGPEPVIRHNIDENFHQTASHTGMTVSEPVYRRVKELSYAWLKKLKHTFESRVENGCICDTHGDLRLEHVYRLPCSSGKDARLVILDCIEFNEQFRFGDPLFDVAFLTMDIWRKGRPDLARFLQAQYLLKAVQDSPENADLFTFYAAYRAVVRAKVSGFRVMDPTLSAVQRVDEIQRAHCYWLVALELLSPAAQRPCLILVGGLPASGKSNLAKMLAEDDNTLVWLRSDAIRKELAEQSSDNAVGESEDSTVKGEGSFGEGLYSPEMTQRTYDEMLKQCVKHLRKGERVVVDATFRDPVQRQRFIGAARTEGALFAFIVCECNRENIKGRMLARKNDISDATWGVYALMENSWHFPERDTMFECSVVNTEKEKELTLRRAQVFLRKIGLL
;
A
#
# COMPACT_ATOMS: atom_id res chain seq x y z
N MET A 1 -10.88 -20.66 6.16
CA MET A 1 -10.54 -19.92 7.40
C MET A 1 -11.28 -18.59 7.47
N LEU A 2 -10.99 -17.59 6.63
CA LEU A 2 -11.69 -16.29 6.72
C LEU A 2 -13.21 -16.40 6.51
N ASP A 3 -13.66 -17.38 5.72
CA ASP A 3 -15.09 -17.70 5.59
C ASP A 3 -15.73 -18.12 6.92
N GLN A 4 -15.04 -18.97 7.70
CA GLN A 4 -15.46 -19.41 9.04
C GLN A 4 -15.40 -18.25 10.05
N VAL A 5 -14.44 -17.35 9.91
CA VAL A 5 -14.36 -16.12 10.72
C VAL A 5 -15.57 -15.25 10.46
N ALA A 6 -15.94 -15.04 9.19
CA ALA A 6 -17.13 -14.28 8.83
C ALA A 6 -18.40 -14.90 9.43
N GLU A 7 -18.56 -16.22 9.31
CA GLU A 7 -19.69 -16.96 9.90
C GLU A 7 -19.76 -16.79 11.43
N SER A 8 -18.65 -16.99 12.14
CA SER A 8 -18.60 -16.82 13.60
C SER A 8 -18.96 -15.40 14.04
N LEU A 9 -18.56 -14.38 13.27
CA LEU A 9 -18.88 -12.98 13.56
C LEU A 9 -20.35 -12.65 13.25
N VAL A 10 -20.92 -13.23 12.20
CA VAL A 10 -22.35 -13.06 11.89
C VAL A 10 -23.19 -13.65 13.01
N ASP A 11 -22.89 -14.86 13.46
CA ASP A 11 -23.60 -15.51 14.57
C ASP A 11 -23.49 -14.68 15.85
N PHE A 12 -22.27 -14.22 16.19
CA PHE A 12 -22.04 -13.36 17.34
C PHE A 12 -22.87 -12.06 17.29
N HIS A 13 -22.92 -11.38 16.14
CA HIS A 13 -23.67 -10.14 15.99
C HIS A 13 -25.19 -10.35 15.92
N ALA A 14 -25.65 -11.52 15.45
CA ALA A 14 -27.07 -11.86 15.42
C ALA A 14 -27.65 -11.95 16.85
N ASP A 15 -26.90 -12.54 17.77
CA ASP A 15 -27.31 -12.74 19.17
C ASP A 15 -26.91 -11.58 20.11
N ALA A 16 -26.16 -10.60 19.60
CA ALA A 16 -25.66 -9.48 20.40
C ALA A 16 -26.79 -8.61 20.98
N ARG A 17 -26.59 -8.09 22.21
CA ARG A 17 -27.57 -7.22 22.88
C ARG A 17 -27.84 -5.95 22.06
N ARG A 18 -29.11 -5.54 22.02
CA ARG A 18 -29.61 -4.34 21.31
C ARG A 18 -30.52 -3.53 22.22
N GLY A 19 -30.77 -2.28 21.86
CA GLY A 19 -31.80 -1.45 22.48
C GLY A 19 -31.40 0.03 22.57
N PRO A 20 -32.31 0.88 23.08
CA PRO A 20 -32.19 2.35 22.94
C PRO A 20 -30.91 2.95 23.52
N LYS A 21 -30.36 2.35 24.58
CA LYS A 21 -29.08 2.78 25.17
C LYS A 21 -27.89 2.52 24.22
N ILE A 22 -27.93 1.43 23.47
CA ILE A 22 -26.89 1.04 22.51
C ILE A 22 -27.09 1.79 21.20
N ASP A 23 -28.34 1.93 20.74
CA ASP A 23 -28.69 2.65 19.52
C ASP A 23 -28.19 4.10 19.53
N HIS A 24 -28.04 4.71 20.71
CA HIS A 24 -27.43 6.03 20.90
C HIS A 24 -26.03 6.18 20.28
N PHE A 25 -25.28 5.10 20.07
CA PHE A 25 -23.92 5.13 19.54
C PHE A 25 -23.84 5.07 18.00
N GLY A 26 -24.96 4.81 17.32
CA GLY A 26 -25.02 4.71 15.86
C GLY A 26 -25.20 6.03 15.07
N PRO A 27 -25.90 7.06 15.57
CA PRO A 27 -26.17 8.27 14.81
C PRO A 27 -24.91 9.01 14.36
N GLU A 28 -25.01 9.62 13.17
CA GLU A 28 -23.92 10.40 12.56
C GLU A 28 -23.30 11.46 13.50
N PRO A 29 -24.06 12.22 14.32
CA PRO A 29 -23.46 13.20 15.22
C PRO A 29 -22.50 12.59 16.26
N VAL A 30 -22.78 11.38 16.74
CA VAL A 30 -21.92 10.68 17.71
C VAL A 30 -20.65 10.18 17.03
N ILE A 31 -20.78 9.60 15.83
CA ILE A 31 -19.64 9.16 15.03
C ILE A 31 -18.76 10.36 14.64
N ARG A 32 -19.36 11.46 14.20
CA ARG A 32 -18.67 12.72 13.89
C ARG A 32 -17.91 13.25 15.09
N HIS A 33 -18.53 13.30 16.27
CA HIS A 33 -17.86 13.77 17.48
C HIS A 33 -16.57 12.98 17.76
N ASN A 34 -16.64 11.65 17.70
CA ASN A 34 -15.46 10.81 17.88
C ASN A 34 -14.38 11.09 16.81
N ILE A 35 -14.78 11.29 15.56
CA ILE A 35 -13.85 11.63 14.47
C ILE A 35 -13.20 13.00 14.70
N ASP A 36 -13.96 14.00 15.15
CA ASP A 36 -13.46 15.32 15.49
C ASP A 36 -12.43 15.25 16.63
N GLU A 37 -12.73 14.47 17.68
CA GLU A 37 -11.78 14.22 18.76
C GLU A 37 -10.50 13.55 18.26
N ASN A 38 -10.61 12.54 17.38
CA ASN A 38 -9.43 11.89 16.81
C ASN A 38 -8.53 12.86 16.06
N PHE A 39 -9.11 13.74 15.23
CA PHE A 39 -8.33 14.75 14.53
C PHE A 39 -7.76 15.81 15.48
N HIS A 40 -8.53 16.29 16.45
CA HIS A 40 -8.06 17.25 17.44
C HIS A 40 -6.86 16.71 18.22
N GLN A 41 -6.96 15.47 18.70
CA GLN A 41 -5.92 14.80 19.50
C GLN A 41 -4.67 14.42 18.69
N THR A 42 -4.76 14.35 17.36
CA THR A 42 -3.64 14.00 16.48
C THR A 42 -3.01 15.19 15.77
N ALA A 43 -3.63 16.38 15.83
CA ALA A 43 -3.14 17.58 15.16
C ALA A 43 -1.69 17.92 15.55
N SER A 44 -1.34 17.78 16.83
CA SER A 44 0.01 18.04 17.36
C SER A 44 1.05 17.00 16.96
N HIS A 45 0.65 15.85 16.41
CA HIS A 45 1.57 14.79 15.96
C HIS A 45 1.94 14.91 14.47
N THR A 46 1.33 15.86 13.75
CA THR A 46 1.59 16.10 12.34
C THR A 46 3.04 16.55 12.12
N GLY A 47 3.67 16.03 11.07
CA GLY A 47 5.11 16.15 10.81
C GLY A 47 5.97 15.05 11.45
N MET A 48 5.46 14.38 12.49
CA MET A 48 6.17 13.28 13.14
C MET A 48 5.59 11.91 12.79
N THR A 49 4.28 11.73 12.94
CA THR A 49 3.60 10.43 12.75
C THR A 49 2.78 10.37 11.45
N VAL A 50 2.61 11.52 10.81
CA VAL A 50 1.91 11.70 9.54
C VAL A 50 2.42 12.97 8.87
N SER A 51 2.49 12.99 7.54
CA SER A 51 2.80 14.23 6.83
C SER A 51 1.56 15.13 6.73
N GLU A 52 1.77 16.45 6.69
CA GLU A 52 0.68 17.42 6.56
C GLU A 52 -0.25 17.13 5.36
N PRO A 53 0.24 16.80 4.14
CA PRO A 53 -0.64 16.47 3.02
C PRO A 53 -1.54 15.26 3.27
N VAL A 54 -1.02 14.21 3.93
CA VAL A 54 -1.80 12.99 4.24
C VAL A 54 -2.84 13.31 5.31
N TYR A 55 -2.45 13.97 6.40
CA TYR A 55 -3.37 14.32 7.48
C TYR A 55 -4.55 15.16 6.96
N ARG A 56 -4.25 16.20 6.18
CA ARG A 56 -5.26 17.07 5.58
C ARG A 56 -6.20 16.30 4.65
N ARG A 57 -5.67 15.48 3.74
CA ARG A 57 -6.49 14.70 2.80
C ARG A 57 -7.37 13.69 3.51
N VAL A 58 -6.84 12.96 4.49
CA VAL A 58 -7.64 12.01 5.28
C VAL A 58 -8.76 12.74 6.00
N LYS A 59 -8.47 13.88 6.63
CA LYS A 59 -9.49 14.71 7.31
C LYS A 59 -10.58 15.20 6.37
N GLU A 60 -10.21 15.79 5.24
CA GLU A 60 -11.15 16.26 4.20
C GLU A 60 -12.04 15.11 3.70
N LEU A 61 -11.44 13.97 3.37
CA LEU A 61 -12.18 12.80 2.89
C LEU A 61 -13.07 12.20 3.97
N SER A 62 -12.63 12.08 5.22
CA SER A 62 -13.46 11.59 6.33
C SER A 62 -14.76 12.40 6.46
N TYR A 63 -14.69 13.73 6.35
CA TYR A 63 -15.89 14.58 6.38
C TYR A 63 -16.76 14.45 5.12
N ALA A 64 -16.14 14.28 3.94
CA ALA A 64 -16.88 14.04 2.71
C ALA A 64 -17.67 12.72 2.78
N TRP A 65 -17.05 11.66 3.30
CA TRP A 65 -17.70 10.37 3.51
C TRP A 65 -18.78 10.41 4.59
N LEU A 66 -18.57 11.11 5.71
CA LEU A 66 -19.62 11.34 6.73
C LEU A 66 -20.86 11.99 6.11
N LYS A 67 -20.66 13.01 5.27
CA LYS A 67 -21.77 13.66 4.56
C LYS A 67 -22.46 12.70 3.58
N LYS A 68 -21.69 11.92 2.83
CA LYS A 68 -22.20 10.92 1.86
C LYS A 68 -23.06 9.85 2.56
N LEU A 69 -22.60 9.36 3.71
CA LEU A 69 -23.18 8.21 4.42
C LEU A 69 -24.25 8.59 5.45
N LYS A 70 -24.61 9.88 5.58
CA LYS A 70 -25.54 10.38 6.59
C LYS A 70 -26.82 9.52 6.68
N HIS A 71 -27.48 9.30 5.55
CA HIS A 71 -28.72 8.50 5.50
C HIS A 71 -28.51 7.02 5.80
N THR A 72 -27.33 6.47 5.49
CA THR A 72 -26.99 5.09 5.83
C THR A 72 -26.87 4.93 7.34
N PHE A 73 -26.24 5.86 8.06
CA PHE A 73 -26.19 5.82 9.52
C PHE A 73 -27.58 5.91 10.14
N GLU A 74 -28.40 6.86 9.69
CA GLU A 74 -29.78 7.04 10.17
C GLU A 74 -30.61 5.77 9.97
N SER A 75 -30.60 5.21 8.75
CA SER A 75 -31.30 3.97 8.41
C SER A 75 -30.84 2.79 9.28
N ARG A 76 -29.54 2.67 9.57
CA ARG A 76 -29.04 1.57 10.41
C ARG A 76 -29.50 1.68 11.86
N VAL A 77 -29.62 2.89 12.40
CA VAL A 77 -30.19 3.12 13.74
C VAL A 77 -31.69 2.80 13.74
N GLU A 78 -32.44 3.30 12.75
CA GLU A 78 -33.89 3.06 12.61
C GLU A 78 -34.23 1.57 12.48
N ASN A 79 -33.37 0.80 11.81
CA ASN A 79 -33.51 -0.64 11.65
C ASN A 79 -32.93 -1.46 12.82
N GLY A 80 -32.50 -0.82 13.93
CA GLY A 80 -31.99 -1.51 15.12
C GLY A 80 -30.68 -2.26 14.89
N CYS A 81 -29.85 -1.84 13.93
CA CYS A 81 -28.62 -2.55 13.56
C CYS A 81 -27.50 -2.40 14.61
N ILE A 82 -27.57 -1.43 15.52
CA ILE A 82 -26.54 -1.16 16.51
C ILE A 82 -26.62 -2.19 17.65
N CYS A 83 -25.48 -2.76 18.06
CA CYS A 83 -25.43 -3.74 19.15
C CYS A 83 -24.16 -3.63 20.01
N ASP A 84 -24.11 -4.48 21.03
CA ASP A 84 -22.96 -4.75 21.87
C ASP A 84 -21.95 -5.68 21.15
N THR A 85 -21.02 -5.11 20.38
CA THR A 85 -20.04 -5.83 19.56
C THR A 85 -18.80 -6.27 20.36
N HIS A 86 -17.71 -6.65 19.69
CA HIS A 86 -16.43 -6.95 20.33
C HIS A 86 -15.71 -5.69 20.84
N GLY A 87 -15.82 -4.57 20.09
CA GLY A 87 -15.22 -3.27 20.36
C GLY A 87 -13.75 -3.12 19.94
N ASP A 88 -13.04 -4.25 19.82
CA ASP A 88 -11.59 -4.30 19.58
C ASP A 88 -11.14 -5.49 18.72
N LEU A 89 -11.94 -5.84 17.72
CA LEU A 89 -11.71 -7.01 16.88
C LEU A 89 -10.49 -6.83 15.96
N ARG A 90 -9.32 -7.30 16.40
CA ARG A 90 -8.05 -7.23 15.65
C ARG A 90 -7.56 -8.60 15.21
N LEU A 91 -6.62 -8.64 14.25
CA LEU A 91 -6.09 -9.91 13.75
C LEU A 91 -5.39 -10.72 14.84
N GLU A 92 -4.76 -10.05 15.80
CA GLU A 92 -4.07 -10.70 16.93
C GLU A 92 -5.03 -11.42 17.90
N HIS A 93 -6.34 -11.17 17.80
CA HIS A 93 -7.37 -11.79 18.63
C HIS A 93 -8.05 -13.00 17.98
N VAL A 94 -7.72 -13.31 16.72
CA VAL A 94 -8.34 -14.41 15.96
C VAL A 94 -7.39 -15.61 15.96
N TYR A 95 -7.76 -16.65 16.72
CA TYR A 95 -6.95 -17.85 16.90
C TYR A 95 -7.56 -19.06 16.18
N ARG A 96 -6.68 -19.89 15.63
CA ARG A 96 -7.01 -21.21 15.10
C ARG A 96 -6.39 -22.27 16.00
N LEU A 97 -7.20 -22.89 16.85
CA LEU A 97 -6.75 -23.91 17.78
C LEU A 97 -6.79 -25.30 17.12
N PRO A 98 -5.76 -26.14 17.30
CA PRO A 98 -5.82 -27.54 16.88
C PRO A 98 -6.88 -28.30 17.69
N CYS A 99 -7.70 -29.11 17.04
CA CYS A 99 -8.65 -29.99 17.73
C CYS A 99 -8.03 -31.36 17.99
N SER A 100 -8.15 -31.84 19.23
CA SER A 100 -7.66 -33.15 19.67
C SER A 100 -8.35 -34.35 18.99
N SER A 101 -9.50 -34.14 18.32
CA SER A 101 -10.29 -35.18 17.65
C SER A 101 -10.12 -35.23 16.12
N GLY A 102 -9.16 -34.49 15.56
CA GLY A 102 -8.61 -34.75 14.23
C GLY A 102 -9.47 -34.39 13.00
N LYS A 103 -10.59 -33.66 13.12
CA LYS A 103 -11.37 -33.31 11.91
C LYS A 103 -11.67 -31.85 11.61
N ASP A 104 -11.53 -30.89 12.51
CA ASP A 104 -11.42 -29.48 12.10
C ASP A 104 -10.82 -28.61 13.21
N ALA A 105 -9.94 -27.68 12.85
CA ALA A 105 -9.38 -26.73 13.81
C ALA A 105 -10.46 -25.73 14.26
N ARG A 106 -10.57 -25.50 15.58
CA ARG A 106 -11.56 -24.58 16.15
C ARG A 106 -11.08 -23.14 16.04
N LEU A 107 -11.93 -22.27 15.48
CA LEU A 107 -11.73 -20.83 15.47
C LEU A 107 -12.21 -20.24 16.80
N VAL A 108 -11.39 -19.36 17.38
CA VAL A 108 -11.70 -18.67 18.64
C VAL A 108 -11.31 -17.20 18.48
N ILE A 109 -12.24 -16.30 18.81
CA ILE A 109 -12.03 -14.86 18.85
C ILE A 109 -12.08 -14.44 20.32
N LEU A 110 -11.05 -13.77 20.80
CA LEU A 110 -10.84 -13.44 22.23
C LEU A 110 -10.64 -11.94 22.44
N ASP A 111 -10.53 -11.51 23.70
CA ASP A 111 -10.16 -10.14 24.08
C ASP A 111 -11.20 -9.06 23.71
N CYS A 112 -12.49 -9.38 23.88
CA CYS A 112 -13.56 -8.39 23.89
C CYS A 112 -13.34 -7.36 25.00
N ILE A 113 -13.71 -6.09 24.77
CA ILE A 113 -13.57 -5.05 25.80
C ILE A 113 -14.55 -5.30 26.96
N GLU A 114 -14.06 -5.75 28.12
CA GLU A 114 -14.91 -6.03 29.29
C GLU A 114 -15.06 -4.84 30.24
N PHE A 115 -14.13 -3.90 30.23
CA PHE A 115 -14.05 -2.83 31.24
C PHE A 115 -14.90 -1.59 30.94
N ASN A 116 -15.28 -1.37 29.68
CA ASN A 116 -16.15 -0.26 29.30
C ASN A 116 -17.04 -0.65 28.12
N GLU A 117 -18.32 -0.94 28.40
CA GLU A 117 -19.29 -1.35 27.40
C GLU A 117 -19.49 -0.31 26.28
N GLN A 118 -19.27 0.99 26.55
CA GLN A 118 -19.45 2.04 25.54
C GLN A 118 -18.49 1.89 24.35
N PHE A 119 -17.34 1.24 24.55
CA PHE A 119 -16.41 0.94 23.45
C PHE A 119 -16.83 -0.28 22.62
N ARG A 120 -17.79 -1.07 23.11
CA ARG A 120 -18.41 -2.19 22.39
C ARG A 120 -19.70 -1.81 21.69
N PHE A 121 -20.39 -0.77 22.14
CA PHE A 121 -21.64 -0.33 21.50
C PHE A 121 -21.36 0.32 20.14
N GLY A 122 -21.91 -0.27 19.09
CA GLY A 122 -21.71 0.24 17.74
C GLY A 122 -22.33 -0.64 16.66
N ASP A 123 -22.04 -0.26 15.43
CA ASP A 123 -22.46 -1.02 14.26
C ASP A 123 -21.62 -2.30 14.11
N PRO A 124 -22.23 -3.48 13.86
CA PRO A 124 -21.49 -4.68 13.48
C PRO A 124 -20.48 -4.46 12.34
N LEU A 125 -20.82 -3.63 11.35
CA LEU A 125 -19.90 -3.31 10.26
C LEU A 125 -18.66 -2.57 10.77
N PHE A 126 -18.81 -1.71 11.79
CA PHE A 126 -17.69 -1.01 12.42
C PHE A 126 -16.77 -1.95 13.23
N ASP A 127 -17.32 -3.03 13.76
CA ASP A 127 -16.57 -4.06 14.48
C ASP A 127 -15.71 -4.89 13.51
N VAL A 128 -16.34 -5.46 12.48
CA VAL A 128 -15.63 -6.27 11.46
C VAL A 128 -14.67 -5.44 10.62
N ALA A 129 -15.00 -4.17 10.38
CA ALA A 129 -14.10 -3.24 9.71
C ALA A 129 -12.75 -3.14 10.42
N PHE A 130 -12.70 -3.28 11.74
CA PHE A 130 -11.45 -3.24 12.49
C PHE A 130 -10.51 -4.40 12.08
N LEU A 131 -11.05 -5.61 11.96
CA LEU A 131 -10.28 -6.78 11.50
C LEU A 131 -9.83 -6.62 10.05
N THR A 132 -10.71 -6.17 9.16
CA THR A 132 -10.33 -5.95 7.75
C THR A 132 -9.27 -4.88 7.58
N MET A 133 -9.31 -3.81 8.38
CA MET A 133 -8.31 -2.75 8.39
C MET A 133 -6.95 -3.32 8.79
N ASP A 134 -6.89 -4.18 9.80
CA ASP A 134 -5.62 -4.79 10.23
C ASP A 134 -5.08 -5.78 9.17
N ILE A 135 -5.96 -6.54 8.50
CA ILE A 135 -5.59 -7.39 7.35
C ILE A 135 -5.03 -6.53 6.20
N TRP A 136 -5.68 -5.39 5.91
CA TRP A 136 -5.19 -4.45 4.89
C TRP A 136 -3.81 -3.92 5.25
N ARG A 137 -3.62 -3.51 6.52
CA ARG A 137 -2.36 -3.04 7.08
C ARG A 137 -1.25 -4.10 7.04
N LYS A 138 -1.58 -5.40 7.02
CA LYS A 138 -0.63 -6.50 6.78
C LYS A 138 -0.27 -6.70 5.31
N GLY A 139 -0.76 -5.84 4.41
CA GLY A 139 -0.49 -5.91 2.97
C GLY A 139 -1.30 -6.97 2.25
N ARG A 140 -2.50 -7.31 2.77
CA ARG A 140 -3.43 -8.29 2.16
C ARG A 140 -4.81 -7.69 1.87
N PRO A 141 -4.88 -6.65 1.01
CA PRO A 141 -6.14 -6.02 0.66
C PRO A 141 -7.11 -6.98 -0.06
N ASP A 142 -6.59 -8.01 -0.72
CA ASP A 142 -7.37 -9.11 -1.30
C ASP A 142 -8.17 -9.88 -0.24
N LEU A 143 -7.52 -10.22 0.89
CA LEU A 143 -8.16 -10.92 2.01
C LEU A 143 -9.10 -10.02 2.80
N ALA A 144 -8.77 -8.73 2.95
CA ALA A 144 -9.65 -7.75 3.58
C ALA A 144 -10.97 -7.61 2.80
N ARG A 145 -10.88 -7.47 1.47
CA ARG A 145 -12.06 -7.44 0.57
C ARG A 145 -12.86 -8.74 0.61
N PHE A 146 -12.16 -9.89 0.63
CA PHE A 146 -12.82 -11.18 0.76
C PHE A 146 -13.63 -11.27 2.06
N LEU A 147 -13.04 -10.90 3.21
CA LEU A 147 -13.73 -10.92 4.49
C LEU A 147 -14.93 -9.97 4.53
N GLN A 148 -14.77 -8.74 4.01
CA GLN A 148 -15.87 -7.78 3.88
C GLN A 148 -17.03 -8.39 3.07
N ALA A 149 -16.73 -8.93 1.89
CA ALA A 149 -17.75 -9.53 1.02
C ALA A 149 -18.45 -10.72 1.67
N GLN A 150 -17.69 -11.62 2.32
CA GLN A 150 -18.28 -12.77 3.02
C GLN A 150 -19.15 -12.36 4.20
N TYR A 151 -18.72 -11.38 4.99
CA TYR A 151 -19.52 -10.88 6.10
C TYR A 151 -20.83 -10.25 5.61
N LEU A 152 -20.77 -9.34 4.63
CA LEU A 152 -21.96 -8.68 4.09
C LEU A 152 -22.94 -9.69 3.47
N LEU A 153 -22.43 -10.67 2.73
CA LEU A 153 -23.26 -11.72 2.12
C LEU A 153 -23.95 -12.57 3.19
N LYS A 154 -23.20 -13.11 4.15
CA LYS A 154 -23.74 -14.00 5.20
C LYS A 154 -24.67 -13.27 6.18
N ALA A 155 -24.41 -11.99 6.45
CA ALA A 155 -25.28 -11.14 7.26
C ALA A 155 -26.53 -10.65 6.52
N VAL A 156 -26.67 -10.94 5.21
CA VAL A 156 -27.74 -10.44 4.34
C VAL A 156 -27.75 -8.89 4.30
N GLN A 157 -26.56 -8.30 4.21
CA GLN A 157 -26.31 -6.85 4.20
C GLN A 157 -25.52 -6.39 2.96
N ASP A 158 -25.47 -7.20 1.91
CA ASP A 158 -24.73 -6.93 0.66
C ASP A 158 -25.42 -5.86 -0.22
N SER A 159 -25.37 -4.61 0.24
CA SER A 159 -25.77 -3.43 -0.52
C SER A 159 -24.57 -2.50 -0.77
N PRO A 160 -24.56 -1.72 -1.86
CA PRO A 160 -23.50 -0.74 -2.11
C PRO A 160 -23.29 0.25 -0.96
N GLU A 161 -24.37 0.68 -0.31
CA GLU A 161 -24.32 1.63 0.81
C GLU A 161 -23.65 1.02 2.04
N ASN A 162 -23.92 -0.26 2.34
CA ASN A 162 -23.26 -0.98 3.42
C ASN A 162 -21.80 -1.29 3.09
N ALA A 163 -21.48 -1.59 1.83
CA ALA A 163 -20.10 -1.76 1.39
C ALA A 163 -19.29 -0.47 1.57
N ASP A 164 -19.86 0.67 1.17
CA ASP A 164 -19.26 1.99 1.38
C ASP A 164 -19.11 2.30 2.89
N LEU A 165 -20.16 2.09 3.68
CA LEU A 165 -20.13 2.31 5.12
C LEU A 165 -19.03 1.48 5.80
N PHE A 166 -18.90 0.21 5.40
CA PHE A 166 -17.86 -0.68 5.89
C PHE A 166 -16.46 -0.15 5.54
N THR A 167 -16.23 0.29 4.30
CA THR A 167 -14.95 0.88 3.89
C THR A 167 -14.63 2.15 4.67
N PHE A 168 -15.62 3.01 4.89
CA PHE A 168 -15.47 4.19 5.75
C PHE A 168 -15.10 3.81 7.18
N TYR A 169 -15.78 2.83 7.76
CA TYR A 169 -15.47 2.34 9.10
C TYR A 169 -14.06 1.75 9.22
N ALA A 170 -13.58 1.06 8.20
CA ALA A 170 -12.20 0.54 8.18
C ALA A 170 -11.19 1.68 8.16
N ALA A 171 -11.43 2.73 7.37
CA ALA A 171 -10.59 3.92 7.37
C ALA A 171 -10.63 4.65 8.73
N TYR A 172 -11.81 4.76 9.33
CA TYR A 172 -11.99 5.35 10.65
C TYR A 172 -11.19 4.58 11.72
N ARG A 173 -11.27 3.23 11.73
CA ARG A 173 -10.45 2.39 12.63
C ARG A 173 -8.95 2.57 12.39
N ALA A 174 -8.52 2.76 11.15
CA ALA A 174 -7.13 3.06 10.84
C ALA A 174 -6.67 4.37 11.51
N VAL A 175 -7.46 5.45 11.43
CA VAL A 175 -7.15 6.72 12.12
C VAL A 175 -7.08 6.54 13.65
N VAL A 176 -7.99 5.75 14.24
CA VAL A 176 -7.94 5.41 15.68
C VAL A 176 -6.62 4.72 16.04
N ARG A 177 -6.16 3.75 15.24
CA ARG A 177 -4.87 3.09 15.48
C ARG A 177 -3.68 4.01 15.26
N ALA A 178 -3.74 4.88 14.25
CA ALA A 178 -2.72 5.89 14.02
C ALA A 178 -2.59 6.83 15.22
N LYS A 179 -3.73 7.25 15.81
CA LYS A 179 -3.77 8.04 17.04
C LYS A 179 -3.10 7.32 18.22
N VAL A 180 -3.45 6.05 18.44
CA VAL A 180 -2.87 5.26 19.55
C VAL A 180 -1.35 5.12 19.40
N SER A 181 -0.86 4.81 18.19
CA SER A 181 0.59 4.82 17.93
C SER A 181 1.19 6.21 18.15
N GLY A 182 0.49 7.28 17.76
CA GLY A 182 0.90 8.66 18.04
C GLY A 182 1.09 8.95 19.53
N PHE A 183 0.13 8.57 20.38
CA PHE A 183 0.29 8.72 21.83
C PHE A 183 1.46 7.92 22.40
N ARG A 184 1.70 6.70 21.89
CA ARG A 184 2.88 5.92 22.29
C ARG A 184 4.18 6.60 21.89
N VAL A 185 4.25 7.19 20.70
CA VAL A 185 5.41 7.98 20.28
C VAL A 185 5.65 9.15 21.23
N MET A 186 4.61 9.76 21.81
CA MET A 186 4.78 10.86 22.76
C MET A 186 5.19 10.43 24.17
N ASP A 187 5.19 9.13 24.46
CA ASP A 187 5.61 8.60 25.76
C ASP A 187 7.14 8.76 25.93
N PRO A 188 7.62 9.50 26.96
CA PRO A 188 9.05 9.69 27.19
C PRO A 188 9.77 8.40 27.64
N THR A 189 9.05 7.40 28.12
CA THR A 189 9.64 6.12 28.57
C THR A 189 9.93 5.16 27.43
N LEU A 190 9.42 5.45 26.22
CA LEU A 190 9.59 4.60 25.05
C LEU A 190 11.02 4.67 24.50
N SER A 191 11.67 3.51 24.35
CA SER A 191 13.02 3.41 23.79
C SER A 191 13.10 3.94 22.35
N ALA A 192 14.30 4.32 21.90
CA ALA A 192 14.50 4.84 20.54
C ALA A 192 14.06 3.85 19.44
N VAL A 193 14.33 2.56 19.62
CA VAL A 193 13.93 1.52 18.64
C VAL A 193 12.41 1.39 18.58
N GLN A 194 11.75 1.28 19.74
CA GLN A 194 10.29 1.19 19.79
C GLN A 194 9.61 2.45 19.24
N ARG A 195 10.21 3.62 19.44
CA ARG A 195 9.72 4.89 18.89
C ARG A 195 9.73 4.90 17.37
N VAL A 196 10.80 4.40 16.74
CA VAL A 196 10.86 4.25 15.27
C VAL A 196 9.77 3.29 14.78
N ASP A 197 9.57 2.16 15.46
CA ASP A 197 8.51 1.20 15.10
C ASP A 197 7.10 1.79 15.23
N GLU A 198 6.83 2.56 16.29
CA GLU A 198 5.52 3.22 16.48
C GLU A 198 5.29 4.36 15.49
N ILE A 199 6.32 5.12 15.12
CA ILE A 199 6.25 6.11 14.02
C ILE A 199 5.90 5.41 12.71
N GLN A 200 6.57 4.30 12.40
CA GLN A 200 6.29 3.52 11.20
C GLN A 200 4.85 2.98 11.18
N ARG A 201 4.39 2.44 12.33
CA ARG A 201 3.01 1.97 12.48
C ARG A 201 2.01 3.09 12.25
N ALA A 202 2.25 4.27 12.82
CA ALA A 202 1.37 5.42 12.63
C ALA A 202 1.30 5.84 11.16
N HIS A 203 2.45 5.96 10.47
CA HIS A 203 2.49 6.26 9.04
C HIS A 203 1.67 5.25 8.22
N CYS A 204 1.86 3.96 8.51
CA CYS A 204 1.14 2.89 7.85
C CYS A 204 -0.38 3.03 8.02
N TYR A 205 -0.87 3.24 9.25
CA TYR A 205 -2.30 3.41 9.49
C TYR A 205 -2.88 4.66 8.81
N TRP A 206 -2.13 5.77 8.77
CA TRP A 206 -2.57 6.97 8.06
C TRP A 206 -2.67 6.74 6.55
N LEU A 207 -1.73 6.01 5.95
CA LEU A 207 -1.79 5.66 4.53
C LEU A 207 -2.90 4.65 4.25
N VAL A 208 -3.16 3.67 5.12
CA VAL A 208 -4.32 2.77 5.00
C VAL A 208 -5.64 3.56 5.05
N ALA A 209 -5.76 4.55 5.94
CA ALA A 209 -6.94 5.42 5.96
C ALA A 209 -7.08 6.20 4.63
N LEU A 210 -5.98 6.76 4.12
CA LEU A 210 -5.97 7.49 2.86
C LEU A 210 -6.33 6.59 1.67
N GLU A 211 -5.83 5.36 1.62
CA GLU A 211 -6.11 4.35 0.60
C GLU A 211 -7.60 4.00 0.53
N LEU A 212 -8.22 3.75 1.68
CA LEU A 212 -9.62 3.35 1.79
C LEU A 212 -10.57 4.51 1.45
N LEU A 213 -10.22 5.74 1.83
CA LEU A 213 -11.05 6.92 1.59
C LEU A 213 -10.89 7.52 0.19
N SER A 214 -9.73 7.32 -0.45
CA SER A 214 -9.42 7.93 -1.74
C SER A 214 -10.07 7.17 -2.91
N PRO A 215 -10.53 7.89 -3.95
CA PRO A 215 -10.78 7.30 -5.26
C PRO A 215 -9.52 6.60 -5.80
N ALA A 216 -9.70 5.55 -6.61
CA ALA A 216 -8.61 4.72 -7.13
C ALA A 216 -7.47 5.53 -7.78
N ALA A 217 -7.81 6.50 -8.63
CA ALA A 217 -6.84 7.38 -9.30
C ALA A 217 -6.04 8.31 -8.36
N GLN A 218 -6.47 8.46 -7.10
CA GLN A 218 -5.84 9.35 -6.11
C GLN A 218 -5.19 8.61 -4.95
N ARG A 219 -5.30 7.28 -4.92
CA ARG A 219 -4.66 6.42 -3.91
C ARG A 219 -3.15 6.54 -4.00
N PRO A 220 -2.43 6.67 -2.87
CA PRO A 220 -0.98 6.48 -2.85
C PRO A 220 -0.64 5.12 -3.45
N CYS A 221 0.43 5.00 -4.24
CA CYS A 221 0.80 3.69 -4.77
C CYS A 221 2.24 3.63 -5.22
N LEU A 222 2.77 2.40 -5.29
CA LEU A 222 4.06 2.10 -5.89
C LEU A 222 3.89 1.26 -7.16
N ILE A 223 4.23 1.83 -8.31
CA ILE A 223 4.24 1.12 -9.59
C ILE A 223 5.70 0.83 -9.97
N LEU A 224 6.08 -0.44 -9.96
CA LEU A 224 7.38 -0.89 -10.45
C LEU A 224 7.25 -1.21 -11.93
N VAL A 225 8.13 -0.64 -12.76
CA VAL A 225 8.22 -0.97 -14.19
C VAL A 225 9.57 -1.61 -14.46
N GLY A 226 9.53 -2.93 -14.65
CA GLY A 226 10.70 -3.80 -14.86
C GLY A 226 10.85 -4.26 -16.30
N GLY A 227 12.01 -4.82 -16.62
CA GLY A 227 12.27 -5.45 -17.92
C GLY A 227 13.74 -5.35 -18.32
N LEU A 228 14.15 -6.18 -19.27
CA LEU A 228 15.51 -6.14 -19.82
C LEU A 228 15.80 -4.79 -20.51
N PRO A 229 17.08 -4.41 -20.67
CA PRO A 229 17.43 -3.23 -21.46
C PRO A 229 16.77 -3.25 -22.85
N ALA A 230 16.31 -2.07 -23.32
CA ALA A 230 15.58 -1.89 -24.57
C ALA A 230 14.22 -2.64 -24.72
N SER A 231 13.72 -3.27 -23.64
CA SER A 231 12.37 -3.86 -23.59
C SER A 231 11.21 -2.85 -23.59
N GLY A 232 11.49 -1.54 -23.60
CA GLY A 232 10.46 -0.50 -23.59
C GLY A 232 10.02 0.01 -22.21
N LYS A 233 10.57 -0.52 -21.11
CA LYS A 233 10.26 -0.11 -19.72
C LYS A 233 10.25 1.40 -19.47
N SER A 234 11.28 2.12 -19.94
CA SER A 234 11.44 3.56 -19.71
C SER A 234 10.45 4.37 -20.54
N ASN A 235 10.08 3.88 -21.73
CA ASN A 235 9.00 4.49 -22.51
C ASN A 235 7.66 4.30 -21.81
N LEU A 236 7.36 3.10 -21.30
CA LEU A 236 6.10 2.86 -20.58
C LEU A 236 6.00 3.68 -19.29
N ALA A 237 7.05 3.71 -18.47
CA ALA A 237 7.08 4.50 -17.25
C ALA A 237 6.92 6.00 -17.53
N LYS A 238 7.56 6.51 -18.59
CA LYS A 238 7.38 7.88 -19.06
C LYS A 238 5.94 8.17 -19.47
N MET A 239 5.35 7.31 -20.29
CA MET A 239 3.97 7.47 -20.75
C MET A 239 2.96 7.45 -19.59
N LEU A 240 3.19 6.61 -18.58
CA LEU A 240 2.36 6.61 -17.36
C LEU A 240 2.48 7.95 -16.62
N ALA A 241 3.68 8.48 -16.43
CA ALA A 241 3.91 9.75 -15.74
C ALA A 241 3.45 11.00 -16.53
N GLU A 242 3.42 10.93 -17.87
CA GLU A 242 2.89 11.99 -18.74
C GLU A 242 1.35 11.98 -18.77
N ASP A 243 0.73 10.80 -18.72
CA ASP A 243 -0.73 10.62 -18.69
C ASP A 243 -1.34 10.97 -17.31
N ASP A 244 -0.61 10.70 -16.23
CA ASP A 244 -0.97 11.07 -14.85
C ASP A 244 0.15 11.90 -14.22
N ASN A 245 -0.02 13.22 -14.23
CA ASN A 245 0.94 14.18 -13.69
C ASN A 245 1.12 14.12 -12.16
N THR A 246 0.34 13.29 -11.45
CA THR A 246 0.50 13.04 -10.03
C THR A 246 1.52 11.92 -9.74
N LEU A 247 1.94 11.17 -10.76
CA LEU A 247 2.97 10.13 -10.63
C LEU A 247 4.37 10.75 -10.60
N VAL A 248 5.07 10.53 -9.49
CA VAL A 248 6.50 10.82 -9.38
C VAL A 248 7.28 9.73 -10.08
N TRP A 249 8.04 10.09 -11.13
CA TRP A 249 8.86 9.15 -11.89
C TRP A 249 10.29 9.09 -11.39
N LEU A 250 10.66 7.95 -10.80
CA LEU A 250 12.03 7.65 -10.37
C LEU A 250 12.69 6.70 -11.36
N ARG A 251 13.89 7.05 -11.83
CA ARG A 251 14.63 6.26 -12.84
C ARG A 251 15.98 5.83 -12.30
N SER A 252 16.27 4.53 -12.37
CA SER A 252 17.56 4.00 -11.91
C SER A 252 18.74 4.62 -12.63
N ASP A 253 18.61 4.89 -13.94
CA ASP A 253 19.71 5.41 -14.75
C ASP A 253 20.02 6.88 -14.42
N ALA A 254 19.00 7.69 -14.06
CA ALA A 254 19.20 9.07 -13.63
C ALA A 254 19.84 9.14 -12.24
N ILE A 255 19.27 8.40 -11.27
CA ILE A 255 19.79 8.36 -9.90
C ILE A 255 21.21 7.79 -9.85
N ARG A 256 21.53 6.81 -10.69
CA ARG A 256 22.89 6.27 -10.80
C ARG A 256 23.90 7.32 -11.25
N LYS A 257 23.53 8.18 -12.22
CA LYS A 257 24.39 9.26 -12.72
C LYS A 257 24.58 10.34 -11.66
N GLU A 258 23.50 10.77 -11.01
CA GLU A 258 23.56 11.73 -9.89
C GLU A 258 24.48 11.25 -8.75
N LEU A 259 24.39 9.99 -8.37
CA LEU A 259 25.26 9.42 -7.32
C LEU A 259 26.73 9.32 -7.74
N ALA A 260 27.00 9.09 -9.03
CA ALA A 260 28.35 9.05 -9.56
C ALA A 260 28.99 10.44 -9.58
N GLU A 261 28.24 11.46 -10.00
CA GLU A 261 28.65 12.87 -9.98
C GLU A 261 28.98 13.35 -8.55
N GLN A 262 28.13 12.99 -7.57
CA GLN A 262 28.38 13.30 -6.16
C GLN A 262 29.61 12.58 -5.58
N SER A 263 29.95 11.40 -6.12
CA SER A 263 31.13 10.65 -5.68
C SER A 263 32.42 11.24 -6.26
N SER A 264 32.37 11.80 -7.47
CA SER A 264 33.51 12.55 -8.05
C SER A 264 33.74 13.90 -7.36
N ASP A 265 32.69 14.62 -6.95
CA ASP A 265 32.83 15.91 -6.27
C ASP A 265 33.39 15.78 -4.84
N ASN A 266 33.08 14.69 -4.14
CA ASN A 266 33.65 14.39 -2.83
C ASN A 266 35.08 13.82 -2.89
N ALA A 267 35.57 13.47 -4.08
CA ALA A 267 36.93 12.97 -4.32
C ALA A 267 37.93 14.09 -4.70
N VAL A 268 37.53 15.36 -4.61
CA VAL A 268 38.42 16.52 -4.79
C VAL A 268 39.29 16.68 -3.54
N GLY A 269 40.26 15.77 -3.43
CA GLY A 269 41.27 15.74 -2.39
C GLY A 269 42.58 15.10 -2.86
N GLU A 270 42.56 14.14 -3.81
CA GLU A 270 43.79 13.54 -4.31
C GLU A 270 43.70 13.17 -5.80
N SER A 271 44.63 13.74 -6.58
CA SER A 271 45.09 13.39 -7.94
C SER A 271 44.21 13.74 -9.17
N GLU A 272 44.70 14.72 -9.94
CA GLU A 272 44.17 15.30 -11.19
C GLU A 272 44.20 14.40 -12.44
N ASP A 273 44.25 13.06 -12.34
CA ASP A 273 44.48 12.21 -13.53
C ASP A 273 43.43 11.10 -13.76
N SER A 274 42.20 11.30 -13.31
CA SER A 274 41.09 10.39 -13.65
C SER A 274 39.87 11.13 -14.18
N THR A 275 39.96 11.60 -15.43
CA THR A 275 38.75 11.81 -16.25
C THR A 275 38.03 10.48 -16.40
N VAL A 276 37.06 10.20 -15.51
CA VAL A 276 36.13 9.07 -15.64
C VAL A 276 35.15 9.37 -16.78
N LYS A 277 35.64 9.31 -18.03
CA LYS A 277 34.83 9.01 -19.20
C LYS A 277 34.73 7.49 -19.31
N GLY A 278 34.06 6.88 -18.35
CA GLY A 278 33.85 5.43 -18.33
C GLY A 278 32.60 5.06 -19.10
N GLU A 279 32.77 4.63 -20.37
CA GLU A 279 31.80 3.78 -21.07
C GLU A 279 31.67 2.46 -20.28
N GLY A 280 30.84 2.45 -19.23
CA GLY A 280 30.82 1.37 -18.24
C GLY A 280 30.29 0.04 -18.79
N SER A 281 31.16 -0.97 -18.83
CA SER A 281 30.81 -2.38 -19.06
C SER A 281 29.88 -2.92 -17.94
N PHE A 282 29.17 -4.01 -18.19
CA PHE A 282 28.33 -4.65 -17.15
C PHE A 282 29.22 -5.23 -16.04
N GLY A 283 29.03 -4.77 -14.80
CA GLY A 283 29.77 -5.24 -13.63
C GLY A 283 30.95 -4.36 -13.21
N GLU A 284 31.25 -3.28 -13.94
CA GLU A 284 32.33 -2.33 -13.61
C GLU A 284 31.80 -0.89 -13.54
N GLY A 285 32.56 -0.01 -12.87
CA GLY A 285 32.24 1.43 -12.78
C GLY A 285 30.82 1.71 -12.30
N LEU A 286 30.02 2.39 -13.13
CA LEU A 286 28.63 2.76 -12.84
C LEU A 286 27.71 1.54 -12.56
N TYR A 287 28.05 0.37 -13.09
CA TYR A 287 27.23 -0.85 -12.99
C TYR A 287 27.86 -1.92 -12.11
N SER A 288 28.81 -1.55 -11.25
CA SER A 288 29.34 -2.45 -10.22
C SER A 288 28.22 -2.92 -9.27
N PRO A 289 28.37 -4.08 -8.59
CA PRO A 289 27.43 -4.53 -7.58
C PRO A 289 27.17 -3.48 -6.48
N GLU A 290 28.22 -2.80 -6.03
CA GLU A 290 28.16 -1.77 -5.00
C GLU A 290 27.38 -0.54 -5.50
N MET A 291 27.68 -0.07 -6.72
CA MET A 291 26.97 1.07 -7.31
C MET A 291 25.50 0.73 -7.60
N THR A 292 25.24 -0.50 -8.05
CA THR A 292 23.88 -1.02 -8.20
C THR A 292 23.15 -1.00 -6.87
N GLN A 293 23.74 -1.54 -5.80
CA GLN A 293 23.13 -1.55 -4.47
C GLN A 293 22.82 -0.12 -3.99
N ARG A 294 23.77 0.80 -4.07
CA ARG A 294 23.58 2.22 -3.71
C ARG A 294 22.44 2.88 -4.49
N THR A 295 22.36 2.61 -5.81
CA THR A 295 21.28 3.13 -6.66
C THR A 295 19.91 2.65 -6.19
N TYR A 296 19.77 1.34 -5.92
CA TYR A 296 18.50 0.78 -5.43
C TYR A 296 18.15 1.25 -4.02
N ASP A 297 19.15 1.44 -3.15
CA ASP A 297 18.96 1.98 -1.80
C ASP A 297 18.43 3.43 -1.83
N GLU A 298 19.03 4.29 -2.65
CA GLU A 298 18.57 5.68 -2.80
C GLU A 298 17.21 5.76 -3.48
N MET A 299 16.96 4.95 -4.52
CA MET A 299 15.61 4.84 -5.13
C MET A 299 14.55 4.43 -4.10
N LEU A 300 14.85 3.43 -3.25
CA LEU A 300 13.92 2.95 -2.23
C LEU A 300 13.65 4.04 -1.19
N LYS A 301 14.68 4.76 -0.76
CA LYS A 301 14.58 5.88 0.18
C LYS A 301 13.72 7.01 -0.39
N GLN A 302 13.92 7.39 -1.66
CA GLN A 302 13.08 8.39 -2.34
C GLN A 302 11.65 7.90 -2.47
N CYS A 303 11.44 6.64 -2.86
CA CYS A 303 10.12 6.02 -2.94
C CYS A 303 9.36 6.11 -1.62
N VAL A 304 9.97 5.68 -0.50
CA VAL A 304 9.35 5.74 0.83
C VAL A 304 9.02 7.18 1.23
N LYS A 305 9.91 8.14 0.93
CA LYS A 305 9.67 9.57 1.19
C LYS A 305 8.44 10.10 0.46
N HIS A 306 8.24 9.72 -0.80
CA HIS A 306 7.07 10.11 -1.59
C HIS A 306 5.79 9.40 -1.09
N LEU A 307 5.86 8.10 -0.82
CA LEU A 307 4.71 7.36 -0.27
C LEU A 307 4.22 7.96 1.04
N ARG A 308 5.11 8.34 1.97
CA ARG A 308 4.74 9.00 3.24
C ARG A 308 4.08 10.37 3.08
N LYS A 309 4.17 10.98 1.91
CA LYS A 309 3.43 12.19 1.54
C LYS A 309 2.08 11.90 0.90
N GLY A 310 1.71 10.63 0.75
CA GLY A 310 0.49 10.19 0.07
C GLY A 310 0.57 10.35 -1.45
N GLU A 311 1.79 10.37 -1.99
CA GLU A 311 2.04 10.52 -3.42
C GLU A 311 2.10 9.16 -4.13
N ARG A 312 1.99 9.19 -5.45
CA ARG A 312 2.04 8.02 -6.32
C ARG A 312 3.41 7.98 -6.97
N VAL A 313 4.04 6.81 -7.00
CA VAL A 313 5.43 6.68 -7.47
C VAL A 313 5.51 5.62 -8.55
N VAL A 314 6.16 5.94 -9.66
CA VAL A 314 6.57 4.95 -10.66
C VAL A 314 8.09 4.81 -10.66
N VAL A 315 8.58 3.59 -10.41
CA VAL A 315 10.01 3.27 -10.39
C VAL A 315 10.38 2.49 -11.64
N ASP A 316 11.22 3.10 -12.49
CA ASP A 316 11.78 2.49 -13.70
C ASP A 316 13.19 1.96 -13.40
N ALA A 317 13.29 0.65 -13.28
CA ALA A 317 14.55 -0.06 -13.11
C ALA A 317 14.46 -1.42 -13.78
N THR A 318 15.59 -2.09 -14.02
CA THR A 318 15.55 -3.43 -14.63
C THR A 318 14.85 -4.45 -13.72
N PHE A 319 14.99 -4.33 -12.40
CA PHE A 319 14.40 -5.25 -11.42
C PHE A 319 14.76 -6.73 -11.66
N ARG A 320 15.99 -7.01 -12.12
CA ARG A 320 16.47 -8.37 -12.40
C ARG A 320 16.58 -9.22 -11.13
N ASP A 321 17.08 -8.64 -10.05
CA ASP A 321 17.31 -9.32 -8.78
C ASP A 321 15.98 -9.46 -7.98
N PRO A 322 15.54 -10.70 -7.66
CA PRO A 322 14.37 -10.93 -6.80
C PRO A 322 14.44 -10.23 -5.45
N VAL A 323 15.63 -10.14 -4.83
CA VAL A 323 15.82 -9.50 -3.53
C VAL A 323 15.49 -8.01 -3.64
N GLN A 324 15.99 -7.33 -4.67
CA GLN A 324 15.67 -5.92 -4.90
C GLN A 324 14.17 -5.72 -5.13
N ARG A 325 13.51 -6.60 -5.90
CA ARG A 325 12.04 -6.54 -6.07
C ARG A 325 11.30 -6.63 -4.74
N GLN A 326 11.66 -7.62 -3.91
CA GLN A 326 11.01 -7.85 -2.63
C GLN A 326 11.22 -6.69 -1.65
N ARG A 327 12.34 -5.96 -1.73
CA ARG A 327 12.57 -4.76 -0.90
C ARG A 327 11.57 -3.64 -1.19
N PHE A 328 11.27 -3.38 -2.45
CA PHE A 328 10.28 -2.36 -2.84
C PHE A 328 8.86 -2.79 -2.48
N ILE A 329 8.51 -4.06 -2.73
CA ILE A 329 7.21 -4.64 -2.34
C ILE A 329 7.03 -4.60 -0.82
N GLY A 330 8.06 -5.00 -0.07
CA GLY A 330 8.08 -4.96 1.39
C GLY A 330 7.92 -3.54 1.92
N ALA A 331 8.59 -2.56 1.32
CA ALA A 331 8.44 -1.15 1.68
C ALA A 331 7.01 -0.64 1.44
N ALA A 332 6.40 -0.91 0.28
CA ALA A 332 5.00 -0.52 0.03
C ALA A 332 4.05 -1.11 1.07
N ARG A 333 4.19 -2.41 1.38
CA ARG A 333 3.39 -3.08 2.42
C ARG A 333 3.62 -2.48 3.81
N THR A 334 4.87 -2.19 4.18
CA THR A 334 5.23 -1.59 5.46
C THR A 334 4.73 -0.15 5.60
N GLU A 335 4.66 0.60 4.50
CA GLU A 335 4.03 1.92 4.45
C GLU A 335 2.50 1.85 4.33
N GLY A 336 1.91 0.67 4.09
CA GLY A 336 0.45 0.51 3.93
C GLY A 336 -0.08 0.98 2.57
N ALA A 337 0.79 1.13 1.57
CA ALA A 337 0.44 1.53 0.22
C ALA A 337 0.22 0.31 -0.70
N LEU A 338 -0.70 0.45 -1.66
CA LEU A 338 -0.88 -0.51 -2.75
C LEU A 338 0.31 -0.47 -3.71
N PHE A 339 0.57 -1.60 -4.38
CA PHE A 339 1.64 -1.67 -5.38
C PHE A 339 1.25 -2.48 -6.61
N ALA A 340 2.00 -2.26 -7.68
CA ALA A 340 1.90 -2.99 -8.93
C ALA A 340 3.30 -3.23 -9.49
N PHE A 341 3.50 -4.38 -10.13
CA PHE A 341 4.70 -4.68 -10.90
C PHE A 341 4.36 -4.96 -12.35
N ILE A 342 4.86 -4.13 -13.26
CA ILE A 342 4.67 -4.26 -14.70
C ILE A 342 5.99 -4.66 -15.32
N VAL A 343 6.04 -5.86 -15.90
CA VAL A 343 7.22 -6.39 -16.60
C VAL A 343 7.05 -6.14 -18.10
N CYS A 344 7.93 -5.32 -18.66
CA CYS A 344 8.00 -5.09 -20.10
C CYS A 344 8.76 -6.22 -20.79
N GLU A 345 8.14 -6.80 -21.80
CA GLU A 345 8.70 -7.88 -22.61
C GLU A 345 8.77 -7.45 -24.08
N CYS A 346 9.84 -7.86 -24.77
CA CYS A 346 10.03 -7.63 -26.19
C CYS A 346 10.92 -8.76 -26.74
N ASN A 347 10.65 -9.25 -27.95
CA ASN A 347 11.51 -10.26 -28.54
C ASN A 347 12.94 -9.75 -28.76
N ARG A 348 13.87 -10.71 -28.79
CA ARG A 348 15.31 -10.46 -28.86
C ARG A 348 15.73 -9.73 -30.15
N GLU A 349 15.06 -9.99 -31.27
CA GLU A 349 15.35 -9.33 -32.56
C GLU A 349 15.04 -7.83 -32.52
N ASN A 350 13.87 -7.48 -31.99
CA ASN A 350 13.44 -6.10 -31.79
C ASN A 350 14.31 -5.38 -30.76
N ILE A 351 14.72 -6.07 -29.68
CA ILE A 351 15.67 -5.52 -28.71
C ILE A 351 16.99 -5.18 -29.40
N LYS A 352 17.55 -6.09 -30.20
CA LYS A 352 18.79 -5.86 -30.94
C LYS A 352 18.67 -4.63 -31.86
N GLY A 353 17.58 -4.55 -32.63
CA GLY A 353 17.30 -3.41 -33.50
C GLY A 353 17.17 -2.09 -32.73
N ARG A 354 16.45 -2.10 -31.60
CA ARG A 354 16.26 -0.92 -30.73
C ARG A 354 17.58 -0.46 -30.10
N MET A 355 18.44 -1.37 -29.66
CA MET A 355 19.73 -1.03 -29.08
C MET A 355 20.67 -0.39 -30.12
N LEU A 356 20.66 -0.90 -31.36
CA LEU A 356 21.46 -0.33 -32.46
C LEU A 356 20.94 1.04 -32.92
N ALA A 357 19.63 1.27 -32.84
CA ALA A 357 18.99 2.53 -33.26
C ALA A 357 19.10 3.66 -32.23
N ARG A 358 19.53 3.39 -30.99
CA ARG A 358 19.67 4.40 -29.93
C ARG A 358 20.83 5.35 -30.24
N LYS A 359 20.51 6.59 -30.59
CA LYS A 359 21.43 7.75 -30.50
C LYS A 359 20.87 8.69 -29.42
N ASN A 360 21.64 8.97 -28.37
CA ASN A 360 21.32 9.91 -27.26
C ASN A 360 20.25 9.48 -26.22
N ASP A 361 20.22 8.23 -25.75
CA ASP A 361 19.42 7.83 -24.57
C ASP A 361 20.31 7.81 -23.30
N ILE A 362 19.74 8.04 -22.12
CA ILE A 362 20.46 8.09 -20.83
C ILE A 362 20.94 6.70 -20.38
N SER A 363 20.49 5.63 -21.04
CA SER A 363 20.78 4.25 -20.67
C SER A 363 22.05 3.72 -21.35
N ASP A 364 23.05 3.32 -20.56
CA ASP A 364 24.40 2.98 -21.04
C ASP A 364 24.59 1.47 -21.41
N ALA A 365 23.51 0.68 -21.50
CA ALA A 365 23.60 -0.77 -21.70
C ALA A 365 23.98 -1.17 -23.15
N THR A 366 25.05 -1.95 -23.32
CA THR A 366 25.50 -2.52 -24.62
C THR A 366 24.90 -3.90 -24.92
N TRP A 367 25.02 -4.41 -26.16
CA TRP A 367 24.51 -5.74 -26.54
C TRP A 367 25.14 -6.88 -25.71
N GLY A 368 26.42 -6.77 -25.33
CA GLY A 368 27.07 -7.73 -24.44
C GLY A 368 26.45 -7.73 -23.04
N VAL A 369 26.11 -6.55 -22.53
CA VAL A 369 25.37 -6.39 -21.26
C VAL A 369 23.99 -7.06 -21.34
N TYR A 370 23.26 -6.84 -22.44
CA TYR A 370 21.96 -7.47 -22.64
C TYR A 370 22.05 -9.00 -22.55
N ALA A 371 22.98 -9.62 -23.29
CA ALA A 371 23.12 -11.08 -23.32
C ALA A 371 23.42 -11.69 -21.94
N LEU A 372 24.24 -11.00 -21.12
CA LEU A 372 24.54 -11.41 -19.75
C LEU A 372 23.32 -11.26 -18.82
N MET A 373 22.55 -10.19 -18.99
CA MET A 373 21.33 -9.94 -18.21
C MET A 373 20.22 -10.93 -18.55
N GLU A 374 20.09 -11.32 -19.82
CA GLU A 374 19.10 -12.30 -20.29
C GLU A 374 19.31 -13.67 -19.63
N ASN A 375 20.56 -14.14 -19.52
CA ASN A 375 20.90 -15.43 -18.89
C ASN A 375 20.57 -15.50 -17.39
N SER A 376 20.42 -14.36 -16.73
CA SER A 376 20.12 -14.24 -15.29
C SER A 376 18.72 -13.69 -15.02
N TRP A 377 17.91 -13.52 -16.08
CA TRP A 377 16.56 -12.97 -15.98
C TRP A 377 15.57 -14.03 -15.54
N HIS A 378 14.84 -13.75 -14.46
CA HIS A 378 13.78 -14.61 -13.96
C HIS A 378 12.50 -13.79 -13.89
N PHE A 379 11.48 -14.26 -14.60
CA PHE A 379 10.13 -13.73 -14.42
C PHE A 379 9.63 -14.08 -13.01
N PRO A 380 8.86 -13.19 -12.38
CA PRO A 380 8.18 -13.54 -11.12
C PRO A 380 7.27 -14.76 -11.33
N GLU A 381 7.20 -15.64 -10.34
CA GLU A 381 6.34 -16.84 -10.39
C GLU A 381 4.85 -16.45 -10.36
N ARG A 382 4.04 -17.11 -11.22
CA ARG A 382 2.61 -16.78 -11.44
C ARG A 382 1.74 -16.84 -10.20
N ASP A 383 2.08 -17.68 -9.24
CA ASP A 383 1.25 -17.93 -8.06
C ASP A 383 1.33 -16.80 -7.01
N THR A 384 2.17 -15.79 -7.25
CA THR A 384 2.26 -14.55 -6.45
C THR A 384 1.71 -13.30 -7.17
N MET A 385 1.06 -13.45 -8.34
CA MET A 385 0.84 -12.39 -9.34
C MET A 385 -0.45 -11.54 -9.27
N PHE A 386 -1.21 -11.45 -8.17
CA PHE A 386 -2.37 -10.53 -8.22
C PHE A 386 -1.94 -9.08 -8.54
N GLU A 387 -0.74 -8.71 -8.11
CA GLU A 387 -0.14 -7.38 -8.24
C GLU A 387 0.94 -7.33 -9.34
N CYS A 388 1.04 -8.34 -10.22
CA CYS A 388 2.05 -8.39 -11.29
C CYS A 388 1.44 -8.64 -12.68
N SER A 389 1.92 -7.93 -13.70
CA SER A 389 1.49 -8.09 -15.09
C SER A 389 2.68 -8.05 -16.06
N VAL A 390 2.63 -8.88 -17.10
CA VAL A 390 3.60 -8.86 -18.20
C VAL A 390 2.98 -8.14 -19.39
N VAL A 391 3.66 -7.12 -19.90
CA VAL A 391 3.20 -6.29 -21.02
C VAL A 391 4.19 -6.40 -22.17
N ASN A 392 3.72 -7.00 -23.27
CA ASN A 392 4.47 -7.02 -24.53
C ASN A 392 4.51 -5.59 -25.14
N THR A 393 5.71 -5.15 -25.51
CA THR A 393 6.00 -3.80 -26.05
C THR A 393 6.35 -3.79 -27.54
N GLU A 394 6.09 -4.88 -28.25
CA GLU A 394 6.35 -5.00 -29.70
C GLU A 394 5.31 -4.24 -30.53
N LYS A 395 4.10 -4.10 -29.99
CA LYS A 395 3.00 -3.36 -30.60
C LYS A 395 3.16 -1.85 -30.41
N GLU A 396 2.25 -1.09 -31.01
CA GLU A 396 2.20 0.36 -30.89
C GLU A 396 2.20 0.81 -29.41
N LYS A 397 2.91 1.90 -29.13
CA LYS A 397 3.12 2.44 -27.78
C LYS A 397 1.80 2.66 -27.04
N GLU A 398 0.79 3.19 -27.74
CA GLU A 398 -0.53 3.47 -27.16
C GLU A 398 -1.23 2.19 -26.67
N LEU A 399 -1.11 1.09 -27.41
CA LEU A 399 -1.68 -0.20 -27.00
C LEU A 399 -0.96 -0.77 -25.77
N THR A 400 0.36 -0.58 -25.68
CA THR A 400 1.15 -0.94 -24.50
C THR A 400 0.70 -0.16 -23.26
N LEU A 401 0.50 1.16 -23.37
CA LEU A 401 -0.02 1.98 -22.28
C LEU A 401 -1.42 1.54 -21.84
N ARG A 402 -2.34 1.35 -22.80
CA ARG A 402 -3.71 0.90 -22.49
C ARG A 402 -3.74 -0.43 -21.74
N ARG A 403 -2.88 -1.38 -22.11
CA ARG A 403 -2.76 -2.67 -21.41
C ARG A 403 -2.31 -2.50 -19.96
N ALA A 404 -1.30 -1.65 -19.73
CA ALA A 404 -0.85 -1.31 -18.39
C ALA A 404 -1.98 -0.65 -17.58
N GLN A 405 -2.69 0.32 -18.16
CA GLN A 405 -3.80 1.01 -17.49
C GLN A 405 -4.96 0.07 -17.14
N VAL A 406 -5.33 -0.87 -18.04
CA VAL A 406 -6.37 -1.88 -17.75
C VAL A 406 -5.99 -2.74 -16.56
N PHE A 407 -4.71 -3.16 -16.47
CA PHE A 407 -4.22 -3.89 -15.31
C PHE A 407 -4.28 -3.04 -14.03
N LEU A 408 -3.81 -1.79 -14.07
CA LEU A 408 -3.85 -0.89 -12.91
C LEU A 408 -5.28 -0.62 -12.43
N ARG A 409 -6.26 -0.45 -13.35
CA ARG A 409 -7.69 -0.34 -13.00
C ARG A 409 -8.22 -1.60 -12.32
N LYS A 410 -7.86 -2.78 -12.83
CA LYS A 410 -8.29 -4.07 -12.27
C LYS A 410 -7.86 -4.23 -10.81
N ILE A 411 -6.70 -3.70 -10.43
CA ILE A 411 -6.20 -3.76 -9.05
C ILE A 411 -6.54 -2.50 -8.23
N GLY A 412 -7.29 -1.56 -8.81
CA GLY A 412 -7.82 -0.38 -8.11
C GLY A 412 -6.82 0.77 -7.91
N LEU A 413 -5.85 0.91 -8.82
CA LEU A 413 -4.85 1.98 -8.83
C LEU A 413 -5.11 3.08 -9.88
N LEU A 414 -6.08 2.90 -10.76
CA LEU A 414 -6.53 3.88 -11.76
C LEU A 414 -8.05 3.95 -11.80
#